data_AF-A0A1B0CYM8-F1
#
_entry.id   AF-A0A1B0CYM8-F1
#
_cell.length_a   1.000
_cell.length_b   1.000
_cell.length_c   1.000
_cell.angle_alpha   90.00
_cell.angle_beta   90.00
_cell.angle_gamma   90.00
#
_symmetry.space_group_name_H-M   'P 1'
#
loop_
_entity.id
_entity.type
_entity.pdbx_description
1 polymer ?
#
loop_
_entity_poly.entity_id
_entity_poly.type
_entity_poly.pdbx_seq_one_letter_code
_entity_poly.pdbx_strand_id
1 'polypeptide(L)'
;MPIDYRRNNGPESSVSYQLHTNTYLLNYEGKLKILLGEGNSRKDGRKLNESRKICKIISWSCSRINTKVVKSGIVSQAKGSAYIEIGATKVIVSVFDPREIPKQSKYSIHGELYCDFKYSPFSCFHRKSQQTDNEEKSLAQALKRALEPAICRHEFPNFQVDIFANVLEDDGSALAAAITASGLAVADAGIPMFDVLTATNVGILEDKILMDPTRQEEELSLSTCCPGEHGIITLARMATHEQISEIWQTGNLKMKTLQEAIDHLVQANKTVVPIIQQNLIERSNLANIANKIQNDPERERKLKVLMLEVDVFRQEGRKAPDPEKLTSDHWNHLLTLKTRSSRQKFYSYLWQIEKKKENARRKREEEKAEIAEKRTEKMKLVAEQEHIVYGLNFTSMFMRIYDSTINMWMNNRLTRAMQFAPKIVIDCSYEDHMNRAEASNCAKQLMLTFAENRQANDPFDLHFCSVNFEACGARLFQKLIPRLLDADFPINVHKQSHLDLFPKERLVYLTPHCRNEMTSYDPDDIYIIGAMVDKRNTDPLSLAKAKRQKLRMAKLPLDKYLQWGSGSGKSLTINQMISILLVLKGTSNWEEALKIVPRRKIEAIESNEEWIEKRLRSLKYSPRS
;
A
#
# COMPACT_ATOMS: atom_id res chain seq x y z
N MET A 1 1.44 -36.38 19.48
CA MET A 1 2.54 -35.43 19.78
C MET A 1 2.28 -34.83 21.15
N PRO A 2 3.31 -34.44 21.94
CA PRO A 2 3.09 -33.71 23.17
C PRO A 2 2.28 -32.43 22.88
N ILE A 3 1.30 -32.12 23.72
CA ILE A 3 0.52 -30.88 23.60
C ILE A 3 1.47 -29.70 23.80
N ASP A 4 1.55 -28.81 22.81
CA ASP A 4 2.39 -27.60 22.89
C ASP A 4 1.67 -26.54 23.75
N TYR A 5 1.94 -26.56 25.06
CA TYR A 5 1.37 -25.61 26.02
C TYR A 5 1.77 -24.15 25.78
N ARG A 6 2.73 -23.86 24.89
CA ARG A 6 3.13 -22.48 24.57
C ARG A 6 2.28 -21.85 23.48
N ARG A 7 1.35 -22.60 22.87
CA ARG A 7 0.56 -22.18 21.71
C ARG A 7 -0.92 -22.53 21.86
N ASN A 8 -1.73 -21.96 20.98
CA ASN A 8 -3.14 -22.27 20.93
C ASN A 8 -3.34 -23.75 20.54
N ASN A 9 -4.16 -24.45 21.32
CA ASN A 9 -4.50 -25.84 21.07
C ASN A 9 -5.40 -25.93 19.83
N GLY A 10 -4.82 -26.41 18.73
CA GLY A 10 -5.53 -26.74 17.49
C GLY A 10 -5.92 -28.23 17.43
N PRO A 11 -6.50 -28.69 16.31
CA PRO A 11 -6.73 -30.11 16.08
C PRO A 11 -5.40 -30.89 16.08
N GLU A 12 -5.44 -32.17 16.50
CA GLU A 12 -4.25 -33.02 16.60
C GLU A 12 -3.59 -33.28 15.24
N SER A 13 -4.38 -33.33 14.17
CA SER A 13 -3.91 -33.45 12.80
C SER A 13 -4.74 -32.57 11.87
N SER A 14 -4.10 -32.07 10.82
CA SER A 14 -4.75 -31.35 9.74
C SER A 14 -4.21 -31.83 8.41
N VAL A 15 -5.11 -32.27 7.54
CA VAL A 15 -4.78 -32.79 6.20
C VAL A 15 -5.08 -31.71 5.17
N SER A 16 -4.22 -31.55 4.16
CA SER A 16 -4.45 -30.59 3.07
C SER A 16 -5.55 -31.08 2.13
N TYR A 17 -6.46 -30.18 1.72
CA TYR A 17 -7.51 -30.51 0.76
C TYR A 17 -6.97 -30.97 -0.60
N GLN A 18 -5.72 -30.62 -0.93
CA GLN A 18 -5.08 -30.98 -2.21
C GLN A 18 -4.96 -32.49 -2.41
N LEU A 19 -4.85 -33.27 -1.34
CA LEU A 19 -4.81 -34.73 -1.41
C LEU A 19 -6.09 -35.32 -2.02
N HIS A 20 -7.20 -34.57 -1.97
CA HIS A 20 -8.49 -34.94 -2.53
C HIS A 20 -8.75 -34.31 -3.91
N THR A 21 -7.77 -33.60 -4.48
CA THR A 21 -7.91 -33.02 -5.83
C THR A 21 -7.63 -34.07 -6.90
N ASN A 22 -8.40 -34.05 -7.97
CA ASN A 22 -8.20 -34.94 -9.13
C ASN A 22 -6.77 -34.82 -9.69
N THR A 23 -6.17 -33.64 -9.62
CA THR A 23 -4.79 -33.38 -10.04
C THR A 23 -3.75 -34.14 -9.21
N TYR A 24 -3.97 -34.29 -7.90
CA TYR A 24 -3.05 -35.01 -7.03
C TYR A 24 -3.10 -36.54 -7.28
N LEU A 25 -4.29 -37.04 -7.61
CA LEU A 25 -4.57 -38.45 -7.92
C LEU A 25 -4.06 -38.92 -9.29
N LEU A 26 -3.61 -38.00 -10.15
CA LEU A 26 -3.05 -38.37 -11.45
C LEU A 26 -1.75 -39.18 -11.29
N ASN A 27 -1.59 -40.18 -12.16
CA ASN A 27 -0.33 -40.90 -12.32
C ASN A 27 0.79 -39.96 -12.79
N TYR A 28 2.04 -40.38 -12.61
CA TYR A 28 3.24 -39.62 -13.00
C TYR A 28 3.15 -39.07 -14.44
N GLU A 29 2.78 -39.90 -15.41
CA GLU A 29 2.62 -39.49 -16.81
C GLU A 29 1.54 -38.40 -17.00
N GLY A 30 0.45 -38.48 -16.24
CA GLY A 30 -0.62 -37.48 -16.28
C GLY A 30 -0.14 -36.12 -15.73
N LYS A 31 0.64 -36.13 -14.65
CA LYS A 31 1.26 -34.92 -14.09
C LYS A 31 2.32 -34.34 -15.04
N LEU A 32 3.12 -35.20 -15.68
CA LEU A 32 4.13 -34.80 -16.66
C LEU A 32 3.51 -34.10 -17.88
N LYS A 33 2.40 -34.63 -18.42
CA LYS A 33 1.66 -34.02 -19.55
C LYS A 33 1.05 -32.66 -19.21
N ILE A 34 0.67 -32.43 -17.96
CA ILE A 34 0.14 -31.12 -17.51
C ILE A 34 1.27 -30.08 -17.40
N LEU A 35 2.46 -30.52 -17.02
CA LEU A 35 3.60 -29.63 -16.79
C LEU A 35 4.38 -29.30 -18.07
N LEU A 36 4.50 -30.27 -18.97
CA LEU A 36 5.11 -30.12 -20.28
C LEU A 36 3.99 -30.13 -21.33
N GLY A 37 3.66 -28.95 -21.85
CA GLY A 37 2.70 -28.83 -22.95
C GLY A 37 3.19 -29.47 -24.24
N GLU A 38 2.34 -29.51 -25.26
CA GLU A 38 2.71 -29.99 -26.60
C GLU A 38 3.88 -29.14 -27.15
N GLY A 39 5.07 -29.75 -27.30
CA GLY A 39 6.26 -29.09 -27.85
C GLY A 39 7.39 -28.72 -26.87
N ASN A 40 7.52 -29.36 -25.69
CA ASN A 40 8.56 -29.07 -24.69
C ASN A 40 8.53 -27.63 -24.11
N SER A 41 7.40 -26.94 -24.23
CA SER A 41 7.13 -25.71 -23.50
C SER A 41 6.65 -26.05 -22.09
N ARG A 42 7.18 -25.35 -21.08
CA ARG A 42 6.68 -25.45 -19.71
C ARG A 42 5.29 -24.85 -19.60
N LYS A 43 4.57 -25.20 -18.53
CA LYS A 43 3.28 -24.60 -18.14
C LYS A 43 3.29 -23.07 -18.08
N ASP A 44 4.43 -22.48 -17.70
CA ASP A 44 4.62 -21.02 -17.62
C ASP A 44 4.91 -20.36 -18.99
N GLY A 45 5.03 -21.15 -20.07
CA GLY A 45 5.46 -20.69 -21.39
C GLY A 45 6.97 -20.53 -21.56
N ARG A 46 7.78 -20.94 -20.57
CA ARG A 46 9.25 -20.89 -20.60
C ARG A 46 9.85 -22.08 -21.36
N LYS A 47 11.05 -21.87 -21.91
CA LYS A 47 11.90 -22.96 -22.45
C LYS A 47 12.58 -23.74 -21.32
N LEU A 48 13.08 -24.94 -21.63
CA LEU A 48 13.79 -25.80 -20.67
C LEU A 48 15.02 -25.12 -20.03
N ASN A 49 15.79 -24.35 -20.81
CA ASN A 49 17.02 -23.69 -20.36
C ASN A 49 16.80 -22.27 -19.79
N GLU A 50 15.55 -21.82 -19.67
CA GLU A 50 15.23 -20.44 -19.27
C GLU A 50 14.88 -20.36 -17.77
N SER A 51 15.65 -19.59 -17.00
CA SER A 51 15.36 -19.30 -15.59
C SER A 51 14.18 -18.35 -15.43
N ARG A 52 13.51 -18.34 -14.27
CA ARG A 52 12.48 -17.32 -14.00
C ARG A 52 13.10 -15.93 -14.06
N LYS A 53 12.34 -14.96 -14.54
CA LYS A 53 12.80 -13.57 -14.61
C LYS A 53 12.95 -13.03 -13.20
N ILE A 54 14.20 -12.77 -12.80
CA ILE A 54 14.50 -11.88 -11.67
C ILE A 54 14.24 -10.46 -12.21
N CYS A 55 12.97 -10.01 -12.21
CA CYS A 55 12.60 -8.79 -12.94
C CYS A 55 13.39 -7.56 -12.46
N LYS A 56 14.23 -7.02 -13.34
CA LYS A 56 14.60 -5.61 -13.36
C LYS A 56 14.24 -5.06 -14.73
N ILE A 57 13.00 -4.57 -14.89
CA ILE A 57 12.66 -3.76 -16.06
C ILE A 57 13.23 -2.36 -15.79
N ILE A 58 14.45 -2.12 -16.26
CA ILE A 58 14.89 -0.76 -16.55
C ILE A 58 14.36 -0.45 -17.95
N SER A 59 13.07 -0.12 -18.04
CA SER A 59 12.54 0.62 -19.18
C SER A 59 11.82 1.83 -18.60
N TRP A 60 12.31 3.02 -18.95
CA TRP A 60 11.60 4.29 -18.78
C TRP A 60 10.35 4.27 -19.68
N SER A 61 9.32 3.55 -19.27
CA SER A 61 7.97 3.76 -19.79
C SER A 61 6.98 3.55 -18.64
N CYS A 62 6.30 4.64 -18.31
CA CYS A 62 5.43 4.80 -17.15
C CYS A 62 4.13 4.02 -17.38
N SER A 63 4.07 2.72 -17.07
CA SER A 63 2.81 1.95 -17.14
C SER A 63 2.69 0.70 -16.26
N ARG A 64 3.74 0.27 -15.53
CA ARG A 64 3.64 -0.82 -14.55
C ARG A 64 4.40 -0.42 -13.30
N ILE A 65 3.80 -0.65 -12.14
CA ILE A 65 4.49 -0.50 -10.85
C ILE A 65 5.78 -1.31 -10.95
N ASN A 66 6.94 -0.65 -10.93
CA ASN A 66 8.24 -1.29 -10.90
C ASN A 66 8.39 -1.98 -9.54
N THR A 67 7.83 -3.17 -9.39
CA THR A 67 8.10 -4.04 -8.24
C THR A 67 9.54 -4.49 -8.37
N LYS A 68 10.46 -3.76 -7.71
CA LYS A 68 11.86 -4.18 -7.61
C LYS A 68 11.90 -5.54 -6.91
N VAL A 69 12.38 -6.55 -7.64
CA VAL A 69 12.39 -7.97 -7.28
C VAL A 69 13.51 -8.33 -6.29
N VAL A 70 14.59 -7.55 -6.26
CA VAL A 70 15.70 -7.68 -5.31
C VAL A 70 15.88 -6.36 -4.57
N LYS A 71 15.95 -6.42 -3.24
CA LYS A 71 16.10 -5.23 -2.38
C LYS A 71 16.96 -5.57 -1.17
N SER A 72 17.98 -4.77 -0.91
CA SER A 72 18.70 -4.78 0.36
C SER A 72 18.15 -3.73 1.34
N GLY A 73 18.36 -3.94 2.64
CA GLY A 73 18.02 -2.99 3.71
C GLY A 73 16.52 -2.81 3.97
N ILE A 74 15.73 -3.89 3.97
CA ILE A 74 14.28 -3.87 4.24
C ILE A 74 13.96 -3.93 5.74
N VAL A 75 14.66 -4.79 6.48
CA VAL A 75 14.43 -4.99 7.90
C VAL A 75 15.29 -3.97 8.66
N SER A 76 14.64 -2.96 9.24
CA SER A 76 15.35 -1.88 9.94
C SER A 76 16.02 -2.29 11.25
N GLN A 77 15.60 -3.41 11.85
CA GLN A 77 16.15 -3.94 13.10
C GLN A 77 17.38 -4.83 12.88
N ALA A 78 17.52 -5.40 11.69
CA ALA A 78 18.68 -6.19 11.32
C ALA A 78 19.80 -5.27 10.84
N LYS A 79 21.06 -5.70 10.99
CA LYS A 79 22.18 -4.94 10.48
C LYS A 79 22.17 -4.90 8.95
N GLY A 80 22.02 -6.07 8.36
CA GLY A 80 21.82 -6.26 6.94
C GLY A 80 20.57 -7.07 6.71
N SER A 81 19.88 -6.77 5.62
CA SER A 81 18.73 -7.57 5.21
C SER A 81 18.60 -7.59 3.70
N ALA A 82 18.03 -8.66 3.19
CA ALA A 82 17.75 -8.79 1.78
C ALA A 82 16.37 -9.40 1.58
N TYR A 83 15.73 -9.00 0.50
CA TYR A 83 14.53 -9.62 -0.03
C TYR A 83 14.76 -9.93 -1.49
N ILE A 84 14.44 -11.16 -1.86
CA ILE A 84 14.51 -11.64 -3.22
C ILE A 84 13.19 -12.31 -3.57
N GLU A 85 12.71 -11.99 -4.76
CA GLU A 85 11.59 -12.64 -5.42
C GLU A 85 12.12 -13.35 -6.69
N ILE A 86 11.79 -14.62 -6.89
CA ILE A 86 12.14 -15.37 -8.11
C ILE A 86 10.86 -16.06 -8.57
N GLY A 87 10.19 -15.49 -9.57
CA GLY A 87 8.81 -15.87 -9.89
C GLY A 87 7.87 -15.58 -8.72
N ALA A 88 7.19 -16.61 -8.21
CA ALA A 88 6.37 -16.49 -7.00
C ALA A 88 7.15 -16.80 -5.71
N THR A 89 8.37 -17.33 -5.80
CA THR A 89 9.18 -17.65 -4.62
C THR A 89 9.70 -16.37 -3.99
N LYS A 90 9.38 -16.14 -2.71
CA LYS A 90 9.73 -14.91 -1.98
C LYS A 90 10.49 -15.28 -0.72
N VAL A 91 11.70 -14.76 -0.58
CA VAL A 91 12.57 -15.02 0.57
C VAL A 91 13.02 -13.70 1.18
N ILE A 92 12.97 -13.62 2.51
CA ILE A 92 13.55 -12.52 3.28
C ILE A 92 14.65 -13.07 4.18
N VAL A 93 15.82 -12.43 4.14
CA VAL A 93 16.97 -12.78 4.96
C VAL A 93 17.33 -11.61 5.86
N SER A 94 17.58 -11.91 7.13
CA SER A 94 18.06 -10.95 8.13
C SER A 94 19.39 -11.42 8.69
N VAL A 95 20.36 -10.51 8.71
CA VAL A 95 21.70 -10.75 9.26
C VAL A 95 21.91 -9.84 10.45
N PHE A 96 22.36 -10.43 11.55
CA PHE A 96 22.77 -9.69 12.74
C PHE A 96 24.30 -9.63 12.82
N ASP A 97 24.79 -8.53 13.39
CA ASP A 97 26.23 -8.32 13.61
C ASP A 97 26.87 -9.49 14.37
N PRO A 98 28.18 -9.73 14.22
CA PRO A 98 28.90 -10.74 14.99
C PRO A 98 28.67 -10.55 16.50
N ARG A 99 28.12 -11.57 17.17
CA ARG A 99 27.84 -11.60 18.62
C ARG A 99 28.76 -12.58 19.31
N GLU A 100 29.16 -12.26 20.53
CA GLU A 100 29.94 -13.19 21.34
C GLU A 100 29.09 -14.41 21.72
N ILE A 101 29.62 -15.61 21.54
CA ILE A 101 28.90 -16.85 21.83
C ILE A 101 28.88 -17.07 23.35
N PRO A 102 27.71 -17.04 24.00
CA PRO A 102 27.64 -17.22 25.44
C PRO A 102 28.04 -18.65 25.82
N LYS A 103 28.92 -18.78 26.83
CA LYS A 103 29.34 -20.06 27.45
C LYS A 103 30.24 -20.95 26.60
N GLN A 104 30.98 -20.40 25.63
CA GLN A 104 32.03 -21.17 24.94
C GLN A 104 33.31 -21.20 25.78
N SER A 105 33.83 -22.41 26.06
CA SER A 105 35.09 -22.62 26.80
C SER A 105 36.31 -22.80 25.89
N LYS A 106 36.10 -22.96 24.58
CA LYS A 106 37.15 -23.22 23.59
C LYS A 106 37.32 -21.99 22.70
N TYR A 107 38.56 -21.51 22.60
CA TYR A 107 38.93 -20.46 21.64
C TYR A 107 38.87 -21.01 20.22
N SER A 108 38.17 -20.31 19.32
CA SER A 108 38.13 -20.60 17.89
C SER A 108 38.79 -19.47 17.10
N ILE A 109 39.79 -19.83 16.30
CA ILE A 109 40.48 -18.89 15.39
C ILE A 109 39.53 -18.35 14.32
N HIS A 110 38.53 -19.16 13.94
CA HIS A 110 37.53 -18.77 12.97
C HIS A 110 36.21 -18.44 13.67
N GLY A 111 35.60 -17.33 13.29
CA GLY A 111 34.23 -17.01 13.67
C GLY A 111 33.24 -18.06 13.21
N GLU A 112 32.19 -18.25 13.99
CA GLU A 112 31.14 -19.23 13.70
C GLU A 112 29.99 -18.58 12.91
N LEU A 113 29.33 -19.35 12.05
CA LEU A 113 28.11 -18.93 11.37
C LEU A 113 26.93 -19.73 11.94
N TYR A 114 25.89 -19.03 12.38
CA TYR A 114 24.61 -19.60 12.71
C TYR A 114 23.63 -19.29 11.59
N CYS A 115 23.18 -20.32 10.88
CA CYS A 115 22.21 -20.18 9.81
C CYS A 115 20.93 -20.89 10.24
N ASP A 116 19.81 -20.19 10.15
CA ASP A 116 18.48 -20.76 10.32
C ASP A 116 17.72 -20.59 9.00
N PHE A 117 17.17 -21.69 8.49
CA PHE A 117 16.36 -21.71 7.29
C PHE A 117 14.96 -22.15 7.67
N LYS A 118 13.97 -21.30 7.43
CA LYS A 118 12.61 -21.56 7.90
C LYS A 118 11.56 -21.24 6.84
N TYR A 119 10.60 -22.14 6.70
CA TYR A 119 9.38 -21.89 5.95
C TYR A 119 8.35 -21.20 6.85
N SER A 120 7.79 -20.09 6.38
CA SER A 120 6.63 -19.51 7.06
C SER A 120 5.47 -20.52 7.00
N PRO A 121 4.60 -20.65 8.02
CA PRO A 121 3.52 -21.65 8.02
C PRO A 121 2.58 -21.58 6.81
N PHE A 122 2.46 -20.41 6.18
CA PHE A 122 1.63 -20.15 5.00
C PHE A 122 2.41 -20.16 3.67
N SER A 123 3.73 -20.36 3.70
CA SER A 123 4.58 -20.29 2.50
C SER A 123 4.36 -21.45 1.54
N CYS A 124 4.12 -22.63 2.11
CA CYS A 124 3.87 -23.86 1.39
C CYS A 124 2.37 -24.13 1.22
N PHE A 125 2.00 -24.88 0.18
CA PHE A 125 0.63 -25.36 0.01
C PHE A 125 0.16 -26.24 1.18
N HIS A 126 1.06 -27.06 1.71
CA HIS A 126 0.84 -27.72 2.99
C HIS A 126 1.32 -26.82 4.11
N ARG A 127 0.43 -26.56 5.08
CA ARG A 127 0.73 -25.72 6.24
C ARG A 127 1.82 -26.38 7.09
N LYS A 128 3.00 -25.75 7.14
CA LYS A 128 4.12 -26.21 7.98
C LYS A 128 3.89 -25.85 9.45
N SER A 129 4.44 -26.67 10.34
CA SER A 129 4.49 -26.35 11.78
C SER A 129 5.47 -25.20 12.02
N GLN A 130 5.31 -24.49 13.14
CA GLN A 130 6.28 -23.47 13.54
C GLN A 130 7.54 -24.08 14.17
N GLN A 131 7.51 -25.36 14.55
CA GLN A 131 8.71 -26.08 15.00
C GLN A 131 9.60 -26.41 13.80
N THR A 132 10.90 -26.47 14.01
CA THR A 132 11.85 -26.71 12.91
C THR A 132 11.83 -28.16 12.46
N ASP A 133 11.52 -28.36 11.19
CA ASP A 133 11.49 -29.67 10.56
C ASP A 133 12.92 -30.19 10.30
N ASN A 134 13.05 -31.50 10.08
CA ASN A 134 14.35 -32.08 9.70
C ASN A 134 14.83 -31.59 8.31
N GLU A 135 13.90 -31.35 7.39
CA GLU A 135 14.19 -30.74 6.08
C GLU A 135 14.79 -29.33 6.26
N GLU A 136 14.17 -28.50 7.10
CA GLU A 136 14.63 -27.14 7.39
C GLU A 136 16.03 -27.14 8.01
N LYS A 137 16.30 -28.06 8.93
CA LYS A 137 17.66 -28.24 9.49
C LYS A 137 18.68 -28.65 8.43
N SER A 138 18.29 -29.51 7.50
CA SER A 138 19.15 -29.94 6.39
C SER A 138 19.47 -28.77 5.44
N LEU A 139 18.46 -27.97 5.08
CA LEU A 139 18.63 -26.76 4.27
C LEU A 139 19.44 -25.68 4.99
N ALA A 140 19.25 -25.52 6.30
CA ALA A 140 20.06 -24.62 7.12
C ALA A 140 21.54 -25.01 7.13
N GLN A 141 21.84 -26.31 7.17
CA GLN A 141 23.21 -26.81 7.07
C GLN A 141 23.80 -26.58 5.68
N ALA A 142 23.01 -26.75 4.61
CA ALA A 142 23.44 -26.44 3.24
C ALA A 142 23.72 -24.94 3.06
N LEU A 143 22.86 -24.08 3.60
CA LEU A 143 23.04 -22.62 3.62
C LEU A 143 24.33 -22.23 4.37
N LYS A 144 24.58 -22.85 5.53
CA LYS A 144 25.80 -22.64 6.32
C LYS A 144 27.05 -23.01 5.51
N ARG A 145 27.08 -24.20 4.91
CA ARG A 145 28.20 -24.66 4.08
C ARG A 145 28.47 -23.74 2.89
N ALA A 146 27.41 -23.24 2.25
CA ALA A 146 27.53 -22.31 1.12
C ALA A 146 28.15 -20.95 1.51
N LEU A 147 27.93 -20.47 2.74
CA LEU A 147 28.38 -19.16 3.22
C LEU A 147 29.76 -19.19 3.88
N GLU A 148 30.15 -20.31 4.51
CA GLU A 148 31.45 -20.45 5.17
C GLU A 148 32.69 -20.11 4.30
N PRO A 149 32.78 -20.50 3.02
CA PRO A 149 33.91 -20.13 2.18
C PRO A 149 33.84 -18.69 1.66
N ALA A 150 32.65 -18.06 1.65
CA ALA A 150 32.47 -16.71 1.14
C ALA A 150 32.80 -15.63 2.18
N ILE A 151 32.60 -15.91 3.48
CA ILE A 151 32.77 -14.94 4.56
C ILE A 151 34.18 -15.01 5.16
N CYS A 152 34.80 -13.86 5.43
CA CYS A 152 36.13 -13.74 6.04
C CYS A 152 36.10 -14.04 7.55
N ARG A 153 35.90 -15.31 7.92
CA ARG A 153 35.77 -15.76 9.32
C ARG A 153 36.99 -15.48 10.22
N HIS A 154 38.15 -15.23 9.62
CA HIS A 154 39.38 -14.91 10.35
C HIS A 154 39.37 -13.49 10.96
N GLU A 155 38.50 -12.60 10.47
CA GLU A 155 38.40 -11.23 10.99
C GLU A 155 37.64 -11.13 12.31
N PHE A 156 36.85 -12.15 12.66
CA PHE A 156 35.99 -12.14 13.86
C PHE A 156 36.09 -13.45 14.68
N PRO A 157 37.24 -13.77 15.30
CA PRO A 157 37.40 -14.96 16.13
C PRO A 157 36.47 -14.93 17.36
N ASN A 158 35.93 -16.08 17.75
CA ASN A 158 34.96 -16.27 18.86
C ASN A 158 33.61 -15.52 18.72
N PHE A 159 33.39 -14.80 17.63
CA PHE A 159 32.10 -14.21 17.33
C PHE A 159 31.28 -15.12 16.42
N GLN A 160 29.96 -15.01 16.53
CA GLN A 160 28.98 -15.70 15.72
C GLN A 160 28.16 -14.70 14.92
N VAL A 161 28.05 -14.91 13.62
CA VAL A 161 27.12 -14.16 12.76
C VAL A 161 25.83 -14.97 12.63
N ASP A 162 24.72 -14.35 13.00
CA ASP A 162 23.39 -14.97 12.91
C ASP A 162 22.70 -14.57 11.60
N ILE A 163 22.34 -15.57 10.79
CA ILE A 163 21.71 -15.43 9.48
C ILE A 163 20.37 -16.18 9.52
N PHE A 164 19.28 -15.43 9.44
CA PHE A 164 17.92 -15.98 9.45
C PHE A 164 17.29 -15.83 8.08
N ALA A 165 17.10 -16.94 7.38
CA ALA A 165 16.41 -17.02 6.10
C ALA A 165 14.96 -17.49 6.30
N ASN A 166 14.00 -16.60 6.04
CA ASN A 166 12.57 -16.91 6.12
C ASN A 166 11.97 -16.92 4.71
N VAL A 167 11.43 -18.07 4.30
CA VAL A 167 10.68 -18.21 3.06
C VAL A 167 9.24 -17.76 3.31
N LEU A 168 8.77 -16.76 2.56
CA LEU A 168 7.43 -16.20 2.66
C LEU A 168 6.45 -16.92 1.73
N GLU A 169 6.91 -17.30 0.54
CA GLU A 169 6.13 -18.02 -0.47
C GLU A 169 7.09 -18.97 -1.20
N ASP A 170 6.69 -20.23 -1.32
CA ASP A 170 7.51 -21.30 -1.92
C ASP A 170 6.88 -21.81 -3.22
N ASP A 171 7.48 -21.39 -4.33
CA ASP A 171 7.18 -21.81 -5.70
C ASP A 171 8.38 -22.56 -6.31
N GLY A 172 9.25 -23.15 -5.48
CA GLY A 172 10.43 -23.92 -5.89
C GLY A 172 11.73 -23.11 -5.91
N SER A 173 12.86 -23.80 -5.88
CA SER A 173 14.23 -23.24 -5.79
C SER A 173 14.47 -22.34 -4.57
N ALA A 174 13.76 -22.62 -3.45
CA ALA A 174 13.82 -21.84 -2.23
C ALA A 174 15.24 -21.76 -1.63
N LEU A 175 16.02 -22.86 -1.69
CA LEU A 175 17.41 -22.90 -1.20
C LEU A 175 18.31 -21.95 -1.99
N ALA A 176 18.25 -21.98 -3.32
CA ALA A 176 19.04 -21.11 -4.18
C ALA A 176 18.70 -19.62 -3.97
N ALA A 177 17.40 -19.31 -3.83
CA ALA A 177 16.93 -17.97 -3.52
C ALA A 177 17.45 -17.50 -2.15
N ALA A 178 17.40 -18.36 -1.13
CA ALA A 178 17.90 -18.04 0.21
C ALA A 178 19.42 -17.84 0.26
N ILE A 179 20.19 -18.67 -0.43
CA ILE A 179 21.66 -18.53 -0.52
C ILE A 179 22.02 -17.18 -1.16
N THR A 180 21.39 -16.85 -2.29
CA THR A 180 21.62 -15.57 -2.98
C THR A 180 21.19 -14.37 -2.14
N ALA A 181 20.04 -14.47 -1.45
CA ALA A 181 19.56 -13.44 -0.54
C ALA A 181 20.48 -13.27 0.68
N SER A 182 21.06 -14.37 1.17
CA SER A 182 22.00 -14.33 2.30
C SER A 182 23.32 -13.67 1.91
N GLY A 183 23.86 -13.99 0.74
CA GLY A 183 25.03 -13.28 0.18
C GLY A 183 24.79 -11.77 0.08
N LEU A 184 23.61 -11.36 -0.39
CA LEU A 184 23.23 -9.95 -0.47
C LEU A 184 23.04 -9.31 0.92
N ALA A 185 22.44 -10.01 1.88
CA ALA A 185 22.20 -9.50 3.22
C ALA A 185 23.50 -9.35 4.04
N VAL A 186 24.45 -10.27 3.88
CA VAL A 186 25.77 -10.21 4.51
C VAL A 186 26.57 -9.03 3.94
N ALA A 187 26.51 -8.81 2.62
CA ALA A 187 27.10 -7.64 1.97
C ALA A 187 26.47 -6.32 2.46
N ASP A 188 25.14 -6.26 2.60
CA ASP A 188 24.42 -5.10 3.13
C ASP A 188 24.75 -4.84 4.62
N ALA A 189 25.03 -5.90 5.39
CA ALA A 189 25.47 -5.78 6.78
C ALA A 189 26.87 -5.16 6.91
N GLY A 190 27.65 -5.14 5.83
CA GLY A 190 29.05 -4.70 5.83
C GLY A 190 29.99 -5.73 6.45
N ILE A 191 29.61 -7.02 6.45
CA ILE A 191 30.48 -8.10 6.91
C ILE A 191 31.48 -8.43 5.78
N PRO A 192 32.79 -8.47 6.09
CA PRO A 192 33.82 -8.79 5.11
C PRO A 192 33.61 -10.15 4.44
N MET A 193 33.58 -10.15 3.10
CA MET A 193 33.38 -11.32 2.25
C MET A 193 34.37 -11.30 1.09
N PHE A 194 34.78 -12.47 0.60
CA PHE A 194 35.70 -12.60 -0.53
C PHE A 194 35.02 -12.26 -1.87
N ASP A 195 33.80 -12.75 -2.06
CA ASP A 195 33.02 -12.54 -3.28
C ASP A 195 31.52 -12.66 -3.02
N VAL A 196 30.69 -12.05 -3.87
CA VAL A 196 29.23 -12.12 -3.77
C VAL A 196 28.77 -13.53 -4.11
N LEU A 197 27.96 -14.10 -3.24
CA LEU A 197 27.44 -15.45 -3.40
C LEU A 197 26.15 -15.46 -4.25
N THR A 198 26.16 -16.24 -5.33
CA THR A 198 24.99 -16.50 -6.17
C THR A 198 24.70 -17.99 -6.23
N ALA A 199 23.42 -18.36 -6.25
CA ALA A 199 23.02 -19.75 -6.40
C ALA A 199 21.92 -19.92 -7.44
N THR A 200 21.95 -21.05 -8.14
CA THR A 200 20.95 -21.48 -9.11
C THR A 200 20.55 -22.91 -8.87
N ASN A 201 19.36 -23.28 -9.32
CA ASN A 201 18.81 -24.61 -9.15
C ASN A 201 18.41 -25.22 -10.50
N VAL A 202 18.52 -26.54 -10.63
CA VAL A 202 18.14 -27.32 -11.80
C VAL A 202 17.36 -28.55 -11.35
N GLY A 203 16.23 -28.82 -12.01
CA GLY A 203 15.50 -30.09 -11.91
C GLY A 203 15.78 -30.94 -13.14
N ILE A 204 15.89 -32.25 -12.96
CA ILE A 204 16.10 -33.22 -14.04
C ILE A 204 14.89 -34.15 -14.05
N LEU A 205 14.29 -34.29 -15.24
CA LEU A 205 13.16 -35.17 -15.51
C LEU A 205 13.49 -36.00 -16.76
N GLU A 206 13.81 -37.28 -16.54
CA GLU A 206 14.25 -38.22 -17.58
C GLU A 206 15.45 -37.63 -18.33
N ASP A 207 15.30 -37.28 -19.61
CA ASP A 207 16.35 -36.68 -20.44
C ASP A 207 16.27 -35.14 -20.50
N LYS A 208 15.38 -34.50 -19.71
CA LYS A 208 15.11 -33.05 -19.78
C LYS A 208 15.69 -32.33 -18.56
N ILE A 209 16.53 -31.34 -18.84
CA ILE A 209 17.11 -30.44 -17.83
C ILE A 209 16.23 -29.19 -17.73
N LEU A 210 15.69 -28.94 -16.54
CA LEU A 210 14.87 -27.79 -16.22
C LEU A 210 15.67 -26.79 -15.37
N MET A 211 16.09 -25.68 -15.97
CA MET A 211 16.63 -24.54 -15.23
C MET A 211 15.57 -23.88 -14.34
N ASP A 212 15.89 -23.65 -13.06
CA ASP A 212 15.03 -22.99 -12.07
C ASP A 212 13.59 -23.55 -12.08
N PRO A 213 13.42 -24.79 -11.58
CA PRO A 213 12.14 -25.48 -11.59
C PRO A 213 11.11 -24.78 -10.69
N THR A 214 9.84 -24.85 -11.10
CA THR A 214 8.70 -24.52 -10.23
C THR A 214 8.48 -25.62 -9.20
N ARG A 215 7.70 -25.35 -8.15
CA ARG A 215 7.38 -26.35 -7.12
C ARG A 215 6.83 -27.66 -7.69
N GLN A 216 5.94 -27.58 -8.68
CA GLN A 216 5.35 -28.76 -9.32
C GLN A 216 6.40 -29.57 -10.08
N GLU A 217 7.35 -28.89 -10.72
CA GLU A 217 8.49 -29.51 -11.41
C GLU A 217 9.47 -30.14 -10.41
N GLU A 218 9.73 -29.49 -9.27
CA GLU A 218 10.56 -30.05 -8.19
C GLU A 218 9.96 -31.29 -7.57
N GLU A 219 8.66 -31.29 -7.27
CA GLU A 219 7.95 -32.44 -6.70
C GLU A 219 8.02 -33.66 -7.63
N LEU A 220 7.89 -33.45 -8.95
CA LEU A 220 8.09 -34.52 -9.92
C LEU A 220 9.54 -34.98 -10.03
N SER A 221 10.50 -34.06 -9.94
CA SER A 221 11.94 -34.39 -10.03
C SER A 221 12.41 -35.21 -8.82
N LEU A 222 11.74 -35.06 -7.67
CA LEU A 222 11.98 -35.84 -6.46
C LEU A 222 11.14 -37.12 -6.37
N SER A 223 10.12 -37.27 -7.22
CA SER A 223 9.24 -38.44 -7.19
C SER A 223 9.98 -39.71 -7.59
N THR A 224 9.94 -40.72 -6.72
CA THR A 224 10.52 -42.05 -6.97
C THR A 224 9.75 -42.86 -8.01
N CYS A 225 8.58 -42.38 -8.45
CA CYS A 225 7.77 -43.03 -9.48
C CYS A 225 8.27 -42.74 -10.90
N CYS A 226 9.31 -41.93 -11.06
CA CYS A 226 9.93 -41.67 -12.35
C CYS A 226 10.65 -42.95 -12.85
N PRO A 227 10.39 -43.42 -14.09
CA PRO A 227 11.09 -44.56 -14.66
C PRO A 227 12.53 -44.25 -15.09
N GLY A 228 12.89 -42.97 -15.25
CA GLY A 228 14.18 -42.51 -15.75
C GLY A 228 15.05 -41.79 -14.71
N GLU A 229 16.02 -41.00 -15.20
CA GLU A 229 16.82 -40.12 -14.36
C GLU A 229 15.94 -39.04 -13.75
N HIS A 230 16.14 -38.75 -12.47
CA HIS A 230 15.37 -37.72 -11.80
C HIS A 230 16.19 -37.15 -10.65
N GLY A 231 16.11 -35.84 -10.45
CA GLY A 231 16.79 -35.21 -9.34
C GLY A 231 16.83 -33.70 -9.40
N ILE A 232 17.33 -33.11 -8.34
CA ILE A 232 17.52 -31.67 -8.20
C ILE A 232 18.97 -31.41 -7.84
N ILE A 233 19.56 -30.41 -8.50
CA ILE A 233 20.90 -29.92 -8.22
C ILE A 233 20.83 -28.42 -7.95
N THR A 234 21.21 -28.01 -6.75
CA THR A 234 21.45 -26.61 -6.40
C THR A 234 22.94 -26.34 -6.37
N LEU A 235 23.39 -25.34 -7.12
CA LEU A 235 24.78 -24.91 -7.19
C LEU A 235 24.91 -23.50 -6.61
N ALA A 236 25.78 -23.33 -5.62
CA ALA A 236 26.22 -22.04 -5.12
C ALA A 236 27.66 -21.74 -5.60
N ARG A 237 27.88 -20.55 -6.15
CA ARG A 237 29.16 -20.17 -6.77
C ARG A 237 29.54 -18.74 -6.41
N MET A 238 30.85 -18.55 -6.18
CA MET A 238 31.53 -17.26 -6.14
C MET A 238 32.07 -16.99 -7.55
N ALA A 239 31.41 -16.08 -8.27
CA ALA A 239 31.62 -15.91 -9.70
C ALA A 239 33.00 -15.32 -10.05
N THR A 240 33.51 -14.41 -9.23
CA THR A 240 34.80 -13.73 -9.43
C THR A 240 35.98 -14.68 -9.26
N HIS A 241 35.90 -15.59 -8.28
CA HIS A 241 36.92 -16.62 -8.02
C HIS A 241 36.71 -17.91 -8.82
N GLU A 242 35.62 -17.99 -9.61
CA GLU A 242 35.18 -19.20 -10.30
C GLU A 242 35.07 -20.44 -9.39
N GLN A 243 34.87 -20.23 -8.10
CA GLN A 243 34.85 -21.28 -7.09
C GLN A 243 33.43 -21.66 -6.74
N ILE A 244 33.17 -22.96 -6.72
CA ILE A 244 31.91 -23.52 -6.21
C ILE A 244 31.99 -23.58 -4.69
N SER A 245 31.03 -22.99 -4.00
CA SER A 245 30.98 -23.02 -2.54
C SER A 245 30.26 -24.26 -2.01
N GLU A 246 29.11 -24.61 -2.59
CA GLU A 246 28.33 -25.79 -2.23
C GLU A 246 27.61 -26.34 -3.45
N ILE A 247 27.53 -27.67 -3.53
CA ILE A 247 26.64 -28.40 -4.44
C ILE A 247 25.71 -29.26 -3.61
N TRP A 248 24.42 -29.02 -3.73
CA TRP A 248 23.39 -29.87 -3.12
C TRP A 248 22.72 -30.70 -4.21
N GLN A 249 22.83 -32.03 -4.12
CA GLN A 249 22.24 -32.97 -5.06
C GLN A 249 21.26 -33.89 -4.35
N THR A 250 20.11 -34.14 -4.97
CA THR A 250 19.15 -35.16 -4.52
C THR A 250 18.56 -35.88 -5.73
N GLY A 251 18.45 -37.20 -5.70
CA GLY A 251 17.88 -38.02 -6.78
C GLY A 251 18.86 -39.01 -7.41
N ASN A 252 18.44 -39.65 -8.51
CA ASN A 252 19.21 -40.63 -9.26
C ASN A 252 19.62 -40.05 -10.64
N LEU A 253 20.92 -39.83 -10.81
CA LEU A 253 21.48 -39.12 -11.98
C LEU A 253 22.70 -39.85 -12.51
N LYS A 254 22.85 -39.91 -13.84
CA LYS A 254 24.10 -40.37 -14.44
C LYS A 254 25.15 -39.26 -14.40
N MET A 255 26.42 -39.66 -14.39
CA MET A 255 27.55 -38.72 -14.33
C MET A 255 27.61 -37.75 -15.53
N LYS A 256 27.20 -38.20 -16.72
CA LYS A 256 27.17 -37.35 -17.92
C LYS A 256 26.15 -36.22 -17.78
N THR A 257 24.91 -36.56 -17.40
CA THR A 257 23.83 -35.61 -17.15
C THR A 257 24.16 -34.64 -16.02
N LEU A 258 24.83 -35.13 -14.97
CA LEU A 258 25.32 -34.29 -13.87
C LEU A 258 26.32 -33.23 -14.36
N GLN A 259 27.26 -33.61 -15.22
CA GLN A 259 28.24 -32.68 -15.79
C GLN A 259 27.55 -31.61 -16.65
N GLU A 260 26.64 -32.01 -17.55
CA GLU A 260 25.86 -31.09 -18.38
C GLU A 260 25.01 -30.13 -17.52
N ALA A 261 24.39 -30.64 -16.45
CA ALA A 261 23.61 -29.82 -15.53
C ALA A 261 24.47 -28.79 -14.77
N ILE A 262 25.68 -29.17 -14.35
CA ILE A 262 26.63 -28.24 -13.70
C ILE A 262 27.04 -27.13 -14.67
N ASP A 263 27.32 -27.46 -15.94
CA ASP A 263 27.68 -26.46 -16.95
C ASP A 263 26.54 -25.45 -17.18
N HIS A 264 25.30 -25.94 -17.25
CA HIS A 264 24.11 -25.09 -17.33
C HIS A 264 23.91 -24.20 -16.10
N LEU A 265 24.11 -24.74 -14.89
CA LEU A 265 24.05 -23.98 -13.63
C LEU A 265 25.13 -22.90 -13.55
N VAL A 266 26.35 -23.21 -14.00
CA VAL A 266 27.45 -22.24 -14.06
C VAL A 266 27.09 -21.08 -15.00
N GLN A 267 26.56 -21.38 -16.18
CA GLN A 267 26.16 -20.35 -17.14
C GLN A 267 25.03 -19.49 -16.61
N ALA A 268 24.05 -20.09 -15.92
CA ALA A 268 22.96 -19.35 -15.30
C ALA A 268 23.44 -18.42 -14.18
N ASN A 269 24.35 -18.87 -13.30
CA ASN A 269 24.92 -18.03 -12.24
C ASN A 269 25.59 -16.76 -12.79
N LYS A 270 26.33 -16.87 -13.91
CA LYS A 270 26.96 -15.72 -14.56
C LYS A 270 25.96 -14.62 -14.94
N THR A 271 24.70 -14.99 -15.25
CA THR A 271 23.64 -14.02 -15.57
C THR A 271 23.04 -13.33 -14.34
N VAL A 272 23.07 -13.98 -13.17
CA VAL A 272 22.48 -13.46 -11.92
C VAL A 272 23.39 -12.43 -11.22
N VAL A 273 24.71 -12.67 -11.25
CA VAL A 273 25.73 -11.81 -10.61
C VAL A 273 25.57 -10.31 -10.90
N PRO A 274 25.44 -9.84 -12.16
CA PRO A 274 25.32 -8.41 -12.43
C PRO A 274 24.05 -7.78 -11.83
N ILE A 275 22.97 -8.56 -11.69
CA ILE A 275 21.71 -8.08 -11.08
C ILE A 275 21.94 -7.77 -9.60
N ILE A 276 22.65 -8.64 -8.89
CA ILE A 276 22.96 -8.48 -7.46
C ILE A 276 23.96 -7.33 -7.25
N GLN A 277 25.03 -7.26 -8.06
CA GLN A 277 26.01 -6.18 -7.97
C GLN A 277 25.39 -4.80 -8.19
N GLN A 278 24.50 -4.66 -9.19
CA GLN A 278 23.78 -3.40 -9.39
C GLN A 278 22.89 -3.02 -8.21
N ASN A 279 22.29 -3.99 -7.51
CA ASN A 279 21.48 -3.72 -6.31
C ASN A 279 22.31 -3.13 -5.17
N LEU A 280 23.50 -3.71 -4.93
CA LEU A 280 24.44 -3.21 -3.94
C LEU A 280 24.93 -1.80 -4.26
N ILE A 281 25.22 -1.51 -5.54
CA ILE A 281 25.62 -0.16 -5.98
C ILE A 281 24.49 0.85 -5.81
N GLU A 282 23.25 0.48 -6.13
CA GLU A 282 22.09 1.37 -5.88
C GLU A 282 21.94 1.72 -4.40
N ARG A 283 22.13 0.73 -3.52
CA ARG A 283 22.09 0.93 -2.06
C ARG A 283 23.22 1.82 -1.58
N SER A 284 24.45 1.56 -2.00
CA SER A 284 25.62 2.35 -1.59
C SER A 284 25.52 3.80 -2.08
N ASN A 285 25.00 4.04 -3.28
CA ASN A 285 24.76 5.39 -3.78
C ASN A 285 23.72 6.14 -2.94
N LEU A 286 22.61 5.49 -2.55
CA LEU A 286 21.61 6.08 -1.65
C LEU A 286 22.21 6.37 -0.26
N ALA A 287 23.01 5.45 0.29
CA ALA A 287 23.71 5.65 1.55
C ALA A 287 24.73 6.79 1.46
N ASN A 288 25.49 6.88 0.36
CA ASN A 288 26.47 7.94 0.12
C ASN A 288 25.80 9.31 -0.06
N ILE A 289 24.64 9.38 -0.73
CA ILE A 289 23.85 10.60 -0.82
C ILE A 289 23.35 11.00 0.58
N ALA A 290 22.85 10.06 1.37
CA ALA A 290 22.42 10.32 2.75
C ALA A 290 23.57 10.78 3.64
N ASN A 291 24.74 10.15 3.54
CA ASN A 291 25.94 10.50 4.31
C ASN A 291 26.53 11.85 3.88
N LYS A 292 26.53 12.19 2.59
CA LYS A 292 26.91 13.52 2.10
C LYS A 292 25.94 14.61 2.59
N ILE A 293 24.67 14.28 2.76
CA ILE A 293 23.66 15.17 3.34
C ILE A 293 23.89 15.35 4.85
N GLN A 294 24.37 14.32 5.57
CA GLN A 294 24.64 14.35 7.01
C GLN A 294 25.97 15.03 7.39
N ASN A 295 27.06 14.82 6.64
CA ASN A 295 28.42 15.22 7.02
C ASN A 295 28.81 16.66 6.65
N ASP A 296 27.84 17.57 6.48
CA ASP A 296 28.15 18.99 6.35
C ASP A 296 28.40 19.60 7.75
N PRO A 297 29.64 19.99 8.09
CA PRO A 297 29.98 20.47 9.43
C PRO A 297 29.23 21.75 9.83
N GLU A 298 28.79 22.56 8.86
CA GLU A 298 27.94 23.72 9.16
C GLU A 298 26.51 23.31 9.51
N ARG A 299 26.01 22.26 8.86
CA ARG A 299 24.67 21.72 9.10
C ARG A 299 24.56 21.07 10.47
N GLU A 300 25.60 20.33 10.89
CA GLU A 300 25.64 19.70 12.21
C GLU A 300 25.64 20.74 13.35
N ARG A 301 26.41 21.83 13.19
CA ARG A 301 26.39 22.96 14.13
C ARG A 301 25.00 23.59 14.21
N LYS A 302 24.36 23.86 13.08
CA LYS A 302 22.99 24.40 13.03
C LYS A 302 21.98 23.45 13.67
N LEU A 303 22.12 22.13 13.47
CA LEU A 303 21.24 21.13 14.08
C LEU A 303 21.36 21.10 15.61
N LYS A 304 22.59 21.15 16.15
CA LYS A 304 22.84 21.23 17.60
C LYS A 304 22.22 22.48 18.21
N VAL A 305 22.35 23.63 17.53
CA VAL A 305 21.71 24.90 17.95
C VAL A 305 20.19 24.77 17.96
N LEU A 306 19.59 24.15 16.95
CA LEU A 306 18.15 23.93 16.88
C LEU A 306 17.66 22.96 17.96
N MET A 307 18.42 21.91 18.26
CA MET A 307 18.09 20.95 19.32
C MET A 307 18.06 21.63 20.70
N LEU A 308 19.10 22.42 21.00
CA LEU A 308 19.14 23.25 22.22
C LEU A 308 18.00 24.27 22.25
N GLU A 309 17.64 24.86 21.10
CA GLU A 309 16.48 25.78 21.01
C GLU A 309 15.18 25.06 21.41
N VAL A 310 14.93 23.83 20.92
CA VAL A 310 13.73 23.06 21.33
C VAL A 310 13.75 22.76 22.83
N ASP A 311 14.89 22.35 23.39
CA ASP A 311 15.03 22.03 24.81
C ASP A 311 14.79 23.25 25.71
N VAL A 312 15.35 24.41 25.36
CA VAL A 312 15.12 25.67 26.09
C VAL A 312 13.64 26.03 26.08
N PHE A 313 12.97 25.95 24.92
CA PHE A 313 11.53 26.24 24.84
C PHE A 313 10.69 25.29 25.71
N ARG A 314 11.11 24.04 25.85
CA ARG A 314 10.45 23.05 26.72
C ARG A 314 10.66 23.37 28.20
N GLN A 315 11.89 23.71 28.59
CA GLN A 315 12.21 24.13 29.97
C GLN A 315 11.46 25.42 30.36
N GLU A 316 11.29 26.35 29.42
CA GLU A 316 10.46 27.56 29.59
C GLU A 316 8.95 27.28 29.65
N GLY A 317 8.51 26.02 29.52
CA GLY A 317 7.09 25.64 29.54
C GLY A 317 6.31 26.06 28.28
N ARG A 318 7.00 26.42 27.20
CA ARG A 318 6.35 26.74 25.91
C ARG A 318 5.95 25.45 25.19
N LYS A 319 5.04 25.58 24.20
CA LYS A 319 4.56 24.46 23.37
C LYS A 319 5.66 23.98 22.41
N ALA A 320 6.51 23.07 22.89
CA ALA A 320 7.59 22.43 22.15
C ALA A 320 7.52 20.91 22.26
N PRO A 321 7.77 20.16 21.17
CA PRO A 321 7.75 18.69 21.16
C PRO A 321 9.02 18.11 21.80
N ASP A 322 8.99 16.82 22.14
CA ASP A 322 10.19 16.13 22.63
C ASP A 322 11.24 15.97 21.50
N PRO A 323 12.52 16.37 21.70
CA PRO A 323 13.55 16.29 20.66
C PRO A 323 13.79 14.87 20.14
N GLU A 324 13.74 13.87 21.02
CA GLU A 324 13.93 12.46 20.68
C GLU A 324 12.86 11.91 19.73
N LYS A 325 11.67 12.53 19.69
CA LYS A 325 10.54 12.11 18.84
C LYS A 325 10.54 12.81 17.49
N LEU A 326 11.49 13.70 17.21
CA LEU A 326 11.58 14.43 15.94
C LEU A 326 12.31 13.61 14.88
N THR A 327 11.66 13.42 13.73
CA THR A 327 12.24 12.73 12.57
C THR A 327 13.23 13.61 11.82
N SER A 328 14.13 13.00 11.04
CA SER A 328 15.09 13.69 10.19
C SER A 328 14.44 14.72 9.24
N ASP A 329 13.22 14.45 8.76
CA ASP A 329 12.47 15.37 7.91
C ASP A 329 12.03 16.65 8.64
N HIS A 330 11.64 16.54 9.91
CA HIS A 330 11.28 17.71 10.71
C HIS A 330 12.49 18.61 10.95
N TRP A 331 13.66 18.02 11.21
CA TRP A 331 14.91 18.74 11.33
C TRP A 331 15.31 19.41 10.02
N ASN A 332 15.14 18.72 8.89
CA ASN A 332 15.38 19.29 7.56
C ASN A 332 14.46 20.49 7.31
N HIS A 333 13.18 20.39 7.67
CA HIS A 333 12.26 21.53 7.53
C HIS A 333 12.66 22.69 8.44
N LEU A 334 13.05 22.42 9.68
CA LEU A 334 13.53 23.46 10.62
C LEU A 334 14.75 24.21 10.09
N LEU A 335 15.68 23.50 9.43
CA LEU A 335 16.85 24.11 8.78
C LEU A 335 16.45 25.05 7.63
N THR A 336 15.32 24.82 6.96
CA THR A 336 14.82 25.76 5.92
C THR A 336 14.21 27.04 6.50
N LEU A 337 13.78 27.02 7.77
CA LEU A 337 13.08 28.14 8.39
C LEU A 337 14.06 29.18 8.97
N LYS A 338 14.18 30.31 8.27
CA LYS A 338 15.12 31.39 8.62
C LYS A 338 14.78 32.10 9.94
N THR A 339 13.50 32.36 10.21
CA THR A 339 13.05 33.19 11.36
C THR A 339 12.67 32.37 12.59
N ARG A 340 13.02 32.84 13.80
CA ARG A 340 12.64 32.22 15.09
C ARG A 340 11.13 32.07 15.26
N SER A 341 10.34 33.06 14.88
CA SER A 341 8.87 33.02 15.00
C SER A 341 8.22 31.94 14.14
N SER A 342 8.77 31.67 12.95
CA SER A 342 8.29 30.58 12.09
C SER A 342 8.64 29.21 12.67
N ARG A 343 9.84 29.06 13.27
CA ARG A 343 10.23 27.84 13.99
C ARG A 343 9.34 27.61 15.22
N GLN A 344 9.05 28.65 16.00
CA GLN A 344 8.12 28.58 17.14
C GLN A 344 6.72 28.11 16.74
N LYS A 345 6.18 28.63 15.63
CA LYS A 345 4.89 28.15 15.08
C LYS A 345 4.97 26.68 14.69
N PHE A 346 6.09 26.24 14.11
CA PHE A 346 6.30 24.85 13.74
C PHE A 346 6.46 23.94 14.97
N TYR A 347 7.19 24.34 16.02
CA TYR A 347 7.26 23.63 17.29
C TYR A 347 5.86 23.47 17.92
N SER A 348 5.09 24.55 17.94
CA SER A 348 3.71 24.53 18.47
C SER A 348 2.82 23.57 17.67
N TYR A 349 2.97 23.53 16.35
CA TYR A 349 2.27 22.59 15.46
C TYR A 349 2.65 21.13 15.75
N LEU A 350 3.95 20.83 15.88
CA LEU A 350 4.43 19.48 16.18
C LEU A 350 3.97 19.02 17.57
N TRP A 351 4.03 19.91 18.57
CA TRP A 351 3.51 19.63 19.92
C TRP A 351 2.01 19.32 19.91
N GLN A 352 1.20 20.04 19.12
CA GLN A 352 -0.23 19.74 18.96
C GLN A 352 -0.47 18.37 18.36
N ILE A 353 0.33 17.96 17.36
CA ILE A 353 0.25 16.62 16.78
C ILE A 353 0.59 15.57 17.83
N GLU A 354 1.66 15.79 18.59
CA GLU A 354 2.09 14.88 19.64
C GLU A 354 1.02 14.71 20.71
N LYS A 355 0.50 15.81 21.27
CA LYS A 355 -0.58 15.77 22.26
C LYS A 355 -1.86 15.13 21.71
N LYS A 356 -2.17 15.34 20.43
CA LYS A 356 -3.29 14.65 19.78
C LYS A 356 -3.07 13.14 19.71
N LYS A 357 -1.85 12.67 19.41
CA LYS A 357 -1.51 11.23 19.40
C LYS A 357 -1.57 10.64 20.82
N GLU A 358 -1.03 11.34 21.80
CA GLU A 358 -1.05 10.93 23.20
C GLU A 358 -2.48 10.83 23.74
N ASN A 359 -3.31 11.85 23.51
CA ASN A 359 -4.73 11.83 23.88
C ASN A 359 -5.48 10.70 23.16
N ALA A 360 -5.18 10.44 21.88
CA ALA A 360 -5.79 9.32 21.16
C ALA A 360 -5.35 7.95 21.71
N ARG A 361 -4.10 7.81 22.16
CA ARG A 361 -3.61 6.60 22.84
C ARG A 361 -4.34 6.40 24.17
N ARG A 362 -4.40 7.44 25.00
CA ARG A 362 -5.10 7.43 26.29
C ARG A 362 -6.57 7.06 26.11
N LYS A 363 -7.26 7.70 25.17
CA LYS A 363 -8.67 7.38 24.87
C LYS A 363 -8.87 5.93 24.43
N ARG A 364 -7.96 5.37 23.62
CA ARG A 364 -8.03 3.96 23.21
C ARG A 364 -7.77 3.01 24.37
N GLU A 365 -6.91 3.36 25.32
CA GLU A 365 -6.64 2.59 26.53
C GLU A 365 -7.87 2.63 27.46
N GLU A 366 -8.46 3.80 27.66
CA GLU A 366 -9.73 4.01 28.38
C GLU A 366 -10.87 3.18 27.75
N GLU A 367 -11.08 3.30 26.43
CA GLU A 367 -12.11 2.53 25.69
C GLU A 367 -11.86 1.01 25.81
N LYS A 368 -10.61 0.54 25.75
CA LYS A 368 -10.28 -0.88 25.93
C LYS A 368 -10.58 -1.37 27.35
N ALA A 369 -10.26 -0.57 28.36
CA ALA A 369 -10.56 -0.90 29.76
C ALA A 369 -12.07 -0.98 29.98
N GLU A 370 -12.82 0.00 29.47
CA GLU A 370 -14.29 0.03 29.55
C GLU A 370 -14.93 -1.17 28.83
N ILE A 371 -14.43 -1.54 27.65
CA ILE A 371 -14.90 -2.74 26.93
C ILE A 371 -14.56 -4.02 27.70
N ALA A 372 -13.39 -4.09 28.34
CA ALA A 372 -13.00 -5.26 29.14
C ALA A 372 -13.89 -5.40 30.39
N GLU A 373 -14.19 -4.29 31.07
CA GLU A 373 -15.12 -4.25 32.20
C GLU A 373 -16.54 -4.65 31.79
N LYS A 374 -17.07 -4.09 30.70
CA LYS A 374 -18.37 -4.51 30.14
C LYS A 374 -18.41 -5.99 29.76
N ARG A 375 -17.29 -6.57 29.32
CA ARG A 375 -17.20 -8.01 29.01
C ARG A 375 -17.23 -8.86 30.28
N THR A 376 -16.55 -8.46 31.35
CA THR A 376 -16.55 -9.21 32.62
C THR A 376 -17.91 -9.12 33.29
N GLU A 377 -18.56 -7.95 33.29
CA GLU A 377 -19.95 -7.79 33.74
C GLU A 377 -20.92 -8.67 32.95
N LYS A 378 -20.79 -8.70 31.61
CA LYS A 378 -21.59 -9.56 30.75
C LYS A 378 -21.41 -11.04 31.09
N MET A 379 -20.17 -11.50 31.33
CA MET A 379 -19.91 -12.89 31.69
C MET A 379 -20.55 -13.27 33.03
N LYS A 380 -20.55 -12.36 34.02
CA LYS A 380 -21.24 -12.58 35.31
C LYS A 380 -22.75 -12.69 35.14
N LEU A 381 -23.37 -11.76 34.40
CA LEU A 381 -24.80 -11.77 34.13
C LEU A 381 -25.28 -13.02 33.39
N VAL A 382 -24.48 -13.52 32.44
CA VAL A 382 -24.78 -14.79 31.73
C VAL A 382 -24.61 -15.99 32.65
N ALA A 383 -23.66 -15.98 33.59
CA ALA A 383 -23.45 -17.07 34.53
C ALA A 383 -24.53 -17.14 35.63
N GLU A 384 -25.13 -16.01 35.99
CA GLU A 384 -26.20 -15.94 37.01
C GLU A 384 -27.59 -16.36 36.48
N GLN A 385 -27.83 -16.29 35.17
CA GLN A 385 -29.14 -16.60 34.58
C GLN A 385 -29.17 -18.01 33.97
N GLU A 386 -30.20 -18.79 34.29
CA GLU A 386 -30.40 -20.14 33.75
C GLU A 386 -30.96 -20.16 32.30
N HIS A 387 -31.47 -19.03 31.80
CA HIS A 387 -32.05 -18.89 30.46
C HIS A 387 -31.28 -17.89 29.58
N ILE A 388 -31.52 -17.92 28.26
CA ILE A 388 -30.89 -17.00 27.30
C ILE A 388 -31.24 -15.55 27.64
N VAL A 389 -30.21 -14.76 27.97
CA VAL A 389 -30.35 -13.32 28.24
C VAL A 389 -30.60 -12.56 26.93
N TYR A 390 -31.68 -11.78 26.87
CA TYR A 390 -31.98 -10.92 25.73
C TYR A 390 -31.64 -9.45 26.01
N GLY A 391 -31.06 -8.74 25.04
CA GLY A 391 -30.75 -7.32 25.19
C GLY A 391 -29.63 -6.79 24.30
N LEU A 392 -29.37 -5.48 24.39
CA LEU A 392 -28.25 -4.85 23.67
C LEU A 392 -26.93 -5.43 24.21
N ASN A 393 -26.10 -5.99 23.33
CA ASN A 393 -24.90 -6.78 23.66
C ASN A 393 -25.16 -8.20 24.23
N PHE A 394 -26.40 -8.68 24.29
CA PHE A 394 -26.74 -10.09 24.56
C PHE A 394 -27.37 -10.74 23.31
N THR A 395 -28.03 -11.89 23.45
CA THR A 395 -28.73 -12.51 22.32
C THR A 395 -29.89 -11.60 21.92
N SER A 396 -30.02 -11.28 20.64
CA SER A 396 -31.12 -10.45 20.14
C SER A 396 -31.89 -11.23 19.09
N MET A 397 -33.22 -11.11 19.11
CA MET A 397 -34.07 -11.64 18.05
C MET A 397 -33.91 -10.87 16.72
N PHE A 398 -33.38 -9.64 16.78
CA PHE A 398 -33.14 -8.83 15.58
C PHE A 398 -31.76 -9.08 15.02
N MET A 399 -31.67 -9.25 13.70
CA MET A 399 -30.38 -9.32 13.01
C MET A 399 -29.62 -8.01 13.21
N ARG A 400 -28.39 -8.12 13.73
CA ARG A 400 -27.49 -6.97 13.82
C ARG A 400 -27.07 -6.56 12.42
N ILE A 401 -27.42 -5.34 12.03
CA ILE A 401 -26.91 -4.74 10.80
C ILE A 401 -25.49 -4.24 11.09
N TYR A 402 -24.49 -4.89 10.49
CA TYR A 402 -23.10 -4.48 10.61
C TYR A 402 -22.78 -3.35 9.64
N ASP A 403 -21.76 -2.53 9.95
CA ASP A 403 -21.26 -1.49 9.05
C ASP A 403 -20.82 -2.07 7.70
N SER A 404 -20.31 -3.30 7.66
CA SER A 404 -20.00 -4.01 6.42
C SER A 404 -21.24 -4.23 5.56
N THR A 405 -22.35 -4.66 6.17
CA THR A 405 -23.65 -4.83 5.50
C THR A 405 -24.19 -3.50 4.99
N ILE A 406 -24.12 -2.43 5.78
CA ILE A 406 -24.53 -1.08 5.36
C ILE A 406 -23.69 -0.61 4.18
N ASN A 407 -22.37 -0.82 4.25
CA ASN A 407 -21.44 -0.46 3.18
C ASN A 407 -21.73 -1.22 1.88
N MET A 408 -22.02 -2.52 1.97
CA MET A 408 -22.41 -3.34 0.82
C MET A 408 -23.72 -2.84 0.22
N TRP A 409 -24.71 -2.54 1.06
CA TRP A 409 -26.00 -1.98 0.62
C TRP A 409 -25.83 -0.64 -0.10
N MET A 410 -25.05 0.30 0.46
CA MET A 410 -24.75 1.58 -0.17
C MET A 410 -23.99 1.41 -1.50
N ASN A 411 -23.04 0.47 -1.57
CA ASN A 411 -22.30 0.21 -2.79
C ASN A 411 -23.20 -0.36 -3.89
N ASN A 412 -24.05 -1.33 -3.56
CA ASN A 412 -25.03 -1.90 -4.50
C ASN A 412 -25.97 -0.83 -5.06
N ARG A 413 -26.34 0.16 -4.24
CA ARG A 413 -27.15 1.30 -4.67
C ARG A 413 -26.42 2.22 -5.64
N LEU A 414 -25.13 2.46 -5.42
CA LEU A 414 -24.29 3.19 -6.38
C LEU A 414 -24.11 2.41 -7.68
N THR A 415 -23.86 1.10 -7.63
CA THR A 415 -23.77 0.25 -8.83
C THR A 415 -25.05 0.30 -9.66
N ARG A 416 -26.21 0.29 -9.01
CA ARG A 416 -27.51 0.49 -9.68
C ARG A 416 -27.61 1.90 -10.29
N ALA A 417 -27.16 2.93 -9.58
CA ALA A 417 -27.17 4.29 -10.10
C ALA A 417 -26.26 4.46 -11.32
N MET A 418 -25.09 3.82 -11.38
CA MET A 418 -24.21 3.84 -12.55
C MET A 418 -24.88 3.32 -13.83
N GLN A 419 -25.88 2.44 -13.70
CA GLN A 419 -26.60 1.90 -14.85
C GLN A 419 -27.79 2.78 -15.28
N PHE A 420 -28.51 3.35 -14.31
CA PHE A 420 -29.84 3.92 -14.58
C PHE A 420 -30.02 5.39 -14.14
N ALA A 421 -29.18 5.91 -13.26
CA ALA A 421 -29.37 7.26 -12.73
C ALA A 421 -28.85 8.34 -13.68
N PRO A 422 -29.37 9.59 -13.58
CA PRO A 422 -28.78 10.74 -14.24
C PRO A 422 -27.32 10.92 -13.85
N LYS A 423 -26.52 11.37 -14.82
CA LYS A 423 -25.07 11.55 -14.65
C LYS A 423 -24.76 12.97 -14.22
N ILE A 424 -23.86 13.11 -13.26
CA ILE A 424 -23.30 14.39 -12.86
C ILE A 424 -21.79 14.36 -13.01
N VAL A 425 -21.26 15.44 -13.56
CA VAL A 425 -19.83 15.61 -13.81
C VAL A 425 -19.24 16.59 -12.82
N ILE A 426 -18.10 16.20 -12.24
CA ILE A 426 -17.25 17.07 -11.43
C ILE A 426 -15.96 17.34 -12.21
N ASP A 427 -15.74 18.59 -12.58
CA ASP A 427 -14.59 19.03 -13.38
C ASP A 427 -13.40 19.37 -12.48
N CYS A 428 -12.39 18.50 -12.46
CA CYS A 428 -11.19 18.61 -11.62
C CYS A 428 -10.01 19.36 -12.25
N SER A 429 -10.21 20.02 -13.38
CA SER A 429 -9.13 20.73 -14.10
C SER A 429 -8.60 22.01 -13.44
N TYR A 430 -9.20 22.48 -12.35
CA TYR A 430 -8.88 23.78 -11.74
C TYR A 430 -7.71 23.73 -10.75
N GLU A 431 -7.00 22.60 -10.66
CA GLU A 431 -5.99 22.40 -9.65
C GLU A 431 -4.81 23.40 -9.75
N ASP A 432 -4.42 23.77 -10.96
CA ASP A 432 -3.35 24.75 -11.21
C ASP A 432 -3.71 26.18 -10.74
N HIS A 433 -5.01 26.45 -10.54
CA HIS A 433 -5.51 27.73 -10.06
C HIS A 433 -5.68 27.79 -8.54
N MET A 434 -5.37 26.70 -7.83
CA MET A 434 -5.53 26.60 -6.37
C MET A 434 -4.17 26.51 -5.66
N ASN A 435 -4.04 27.17 -4.51
CA ASN A 435 -2.89 26.94 -3.65
C ASN A 435 -2.97 25.56 -2.97
N ARG A 436 -1.86 25.10 -2.36
CA ARG A 436 -1.80 23.78 -1.71
C ARG A 436 -2.87 23.56 -0.62
N ALA A 437 -3.24 24.61 0.12
CA ALA A 437 -4.28 24.52 1.15
C ALA A 437 -5.68 24.46 0.55
N GLU A 438 -5.95 25.21 -0.51
CA GLU A 438 -7.20 25.18 -1.29
C GLU A 438 -7.37 23.83 -1.99
N ALA A 439 -6.34 23.32 -2.67
CA ALA A 439 -6.33 21.99 -3.27
C ALA A 439 -6.59 20.89 -2.22
N SER A 440 -5.98 21.01 -1.03
CA SER A 440 -6.24 20.08 0.07
C SER A 440 -7.68 20.13 0.58
N ASN A 441 -8.29 21.32 0.63
CA ASN A 441 -9.70 21.48 1.01
C ASN A 441 -10.64 21.01 -0.10
N CYS A 442 -10.28 21.22 -1.37
CA CYS A 442 -11.02 20.72 -2.52
C CYS A 442 -11.09 19.19 -2.48
N ALA A 443 -9.95 18.51 -2.29
CA ALA A 443 -9.91 17.04 -2.15
C ALA A 443 -10.83 16.52 -1.02
N LYS A 444 -10.90 17.23 0.11
CA LYS A 444 -11.83 16.90 1.21
C LYS A 444 -13.29 17.10 0.78
N GLN A 445 -13.60 18.18 0.06
CA GLN A 445 -14.95 18.41 -0.45
C GLN A 445 -15.37 17.34 -1.47
N LEU A 446 -14.47 16.89 -2.35
CA LEU A 446 -14.73 15.78 -3.28
C LEU A 446 -15.07 14.48 -2.54
N MET A 447 -14.31 14.16 -1.48
CA MET A 447 -14.61 13.01 -0.61
C MET A 447 -15.98 13.13 0.07
N LEU A 448 -16.31 14.31 0.61
CA LEU A 448 -17.62 14.56 1.22
C LEU A 448 -18.76 14.46 0.19
N THR A 449 -18.52 14.94 -1.02
CA THR A 449 -19.47 14.89 -2.14
C THR A 449 -19.82 13.44 -2.47
N PHE A 450 -18.81 12.58 -2.57
CA PHE A 450 -19.03 11.14 -2.76
C PHE A 450 -19.78 10.51 -1.58
N ALA A 451 -19.44 10.87 -0.34
CA ALA A 451 -20.10 10.34 0.85
C ALA A 451 -21.58 10.74 0.94
N GLU A 452 -21.93 12.00 0.67
CA GLU A 452 -23.30 12.50 0.66
C GLU A 452 -24.13 11.81 -0.43
N ASN A 453 -23.59 11.69 -1.66
CA ASN A 453 -24.25 10.97 -2.73
C ASN A 453 -24.49 9.50 -2.37
N ARG A 454 -23.47 8.82 -1.82
CA ARG A 454 -23.56 7.41 -1.41
C ARG A 454 -24.63 7.16 -0.34
N GLN A 455 -24.89 8.14 0.53
CA GLN A 455 -25.90 8.03 1.59
C GLN A 455 -27.32 8.35 1.09
N ALA A 456 -27.48 9.23 0.11
CA ALA A 456 -28.77 9.63 -0.42
C ALA A 456 -29.57 8.45 -0.96
N ASN A 457 -30.91 8.44 -0.83
CA ASN A 457 -31.81 7.34 -1.21
C ASN A 457 -31.88 7.07 -2.73
N ASP A 458 -31.61 8.07 -3.55
CA ASP A 458 -31.56 7.94 -5.01
C ASP A 458 -30.30 8.67 -5.57
N PRO A 459 -29.12 8.04 -5.50
CA PRO A 459 -27.86 8.68 -5.86
C PRO A 459 -27.75 9.03 -7.34
N PHE A 460 -26.87 9.98 -7.65
CA PHE A 460 -26.39 10.22 -9.00
C PHE A 460 -25.25 9.29 -9.38
N ASP A 461 -25.08 9.09 -10.69
CA ASP A 461 -23.84 8.56 -11.25
C ASP A 461 -22.80 9.68 -11.33
N LEU A 462 -21.80 9.64 -10.44
CA LEU A 462 -20.79 10.70 -10.30
C LEU A 462 -19.55 10.42 -11.15
N HIS A 463 -19.23 11.34 -12.04
CA HIS A 463 -18.03 11.30 -12.90
C HIS A 463 -17.04 12.42 -12.54
N PHE A 464 -15.88 12.06 -12.01
CA PHE A 464 -14.77 12.99 -11.81
C PHE A 464 -13.94 13.03 -13.10
N CYS A 465 -13.95 14.16 -13.81
CA CYS A 465 -13.27 14.31 -15.09
C CYS A 465 -12.03 15.20 -14.97
N SER A 466 -11.08 15.05 -15.90
CA SER A 466 -9.83 15.81 -15.96
C SER A 466 -8.99 15.71 -14.67
N VAL A 467 -8.94 14.52 -14.06
CA VAL A 467 -8.16 14.30 -12.83
C VAL A 467 -6.68 14.10 -13.14
N ASN A 468 -5.84 14.99 -12.62
CA ASN A 468 -4.38 14.85 -12.70
C ASN A 468 -3.82 14.19 -11.42
N PHE A 469 -3.59 12.88 -11.46
CA PHE A 469 -3.08 12.10 -10.31
C PHE A 469 -1.67 12.47 -9.84
N GLU A 470 -0.91 13.24 -10.62
CA GLU A 470 0.42 13.72 -10.20
C GLU A 470 0.30 14.93 -9.25
N ALA A 471 -0.82 15.65 -9.35
CA ALA A 471 -1.07 16.88 -8.61
C ALA A 471 -1.41 16.61 -7.13
N CYS A 472 -1.12 17.60 -6.27
CA CYS A 472 -1.13 17.43 -4.81
C CYS A 472 -2.53 17.12 -4.22
N GLY A 473 -3.57 17.77 -4.76
CA GLY A 473 -4.98 17.60 -4.42
C GLY A 473 -5.50 16.23 -4.83
N ALA A 474 -5.27 15.82 -6.08
CA ALA A 474 -5.65 14.48 -6.54
C ALA A 474 -4.97 13.35 -5.74
N ARG A 475 -3.68 13.49 -5.41
CA ARG A 475 -2.98 12.54 -4.51
C ARG A 475 -3.61 12.47 -3.13
N LEU A 476 -4.04 13.61 -2.58
CA LEU A 476 -4.75 13.64 -1.31
C LEU A 476 -6.13 12.98 -1.44
N PHE A 477 -6.85 13.20 -2.54
CA PHE A 477 -8.14 12.57 -2.80
C PHE A 477 -8.01 11.03 -2.84
N GLN A 478 -7.01 10.51 -3.57
CA GLN A 478 -6.68 9.08 -3.57
C GLN A 478 -6.28 8.56 -2.17
N LYS A 479 -5.58 9.38 -1.37
CA LYS A 479 -5.25 9.00 0.00
C LYS A 479 -6.47 8.95 0.93
N LEU A 480 -7.44 9.83 0.72
CA LEU A 480 -8.69 9.87 1.51
C LEU A 480 -9.62 8.70 1.14
N ILE A 481 -9.60 8.26 -0.12
CA ILE A 481 -10.34 7.09 -0.60
C ILE A 481 -9.33 6.09 -1.20
N PRO A 482 -8.76 5.18 -0.40
CA PRO A 482 -7.69 4.29 -0.88
C PRO A 482 -8.09 3.41 -2.07
N ARG A 483 -9.37 3.02 -2.15
CA ARG A 483 -9.94 2.18 -3.21
C ARG A 483 -10.43 2.96 -4.43
N LEU A 484 -10.07 4.24 -4.55
CA LEU A 484 -10.57 5.13 -5.61
C LEU A 484 -10.31 4.61 -7.03
N LEU A 485 -9.21 3.87 -7.22
CA LEU A 485 -8.78 3.35 -8.52
C LEU A 485 -9.11 1.87 -8.74
N ASP A 486 -9.72 1.21 -7.74
CA ASP A 486 -10.07 -0.20 -7.84
C ASP A 486 -11.27 -0.33 -8.79
N ALA A 487 -11.20 -1.27 -9.74
CA ALA A 487 -12.28 -1.49 -10.71
C ALA A 487 -13.63 -1.86 -10.05
N ASP A 488 -13.57 -2.51 -8.88
CA ASP A 488 -14.75 -2.97 -8.13
C ASP A 488 -15.41 -1.85 -7.29
N PHE A 489 -14.77 -0.69 -7.17
CA PHE A 489 -15.28 0.40 -6.35
C PHE A 489 -16.23 1.29 -7.17
N PRO A 490 -17.49 1.51 -6.72
CA PRO A 490 -18.53 2.14 -7.55
C PRO A 490 -18.37 3.67 -7.61
N ILE A 491 -17.34 4.13 -8.32
CA ILE A 491 -17.04 5.54 -8.59
C ILE A 491 -16.38 5.68 -9.96
N ASN A 492 -16.75 6.72 -10.71
CA ASN A 492 -16.19 6.95 -12.05
C ASN A 492 -15.14 8.07 -12.02
N VAL A 493 -13.87 7.72 -12.22
CA VAL A 493 -12.76 8.69 -12.25
C VAL A 493 -12.03 8.61 -13.58
N HIS A 494 -11.98 9.73 -14.29
CA HIS A 494 -11.49 9.83 -15.67
C HIS A 494 -10.37 10.86 -15.78
N LYS A 495 -9.36 10.54 -16.60
CA LYS A 495 -8.32 11.49 -17.01
C LYS A 495 -8.79 12.40 -18.14
N GLN A 496 -9.70 11.92 -18.98
CA GLN A 496 -10.26 12.64 -20.13
C GLN A 496 -11.11 13.84 -19.71
N SER A 497 -11.39 14.73 -20.67
CA SER A 497 -12.31 15.84 -20.46
C SER A 497 -13.75 15.37 -20.51
N HIS A 498 -14.65 16.13 -19.87
CA HIS A 498 -16.09 15.90 -19.95
C HIS A 498 -16.66 16.03 -21.36
N LEU A 499 -15.95 16.75 -22.24
CA LEU A 499 -16.31 16.86 -23.66
C LEU A 499 -16.04 15.57 -24.45
N ASP A 500 -15.08 14.76 -24.01
CA ASP A 500 -14.70 13.53 -24.70
C ASP A 500 -15.62 12.37 -24.31
N LEU A 501 -16.20 12.43 -23.12
CA LEU A 501 -17.00 11.35 -22.52
C LEU A 501 -18.50 11.50 -22.76
N PHE A 502 -19.00 12.74 -22.92
CA PHE A 502 -20.43 13.02 -22.95
C PHE A 502 -20.83 13.89 -24.15
N PRO A 503 -22.04 13.68 -24.69
CA PRO A 503 -22.55 14.49 -25.80
C PRO A 503 -22.71 15.94 -25.37
N LYS A 504 -22.14 16.85 -26.16
CA LYS A 504 -22.07 18.28 -25.84
C LYS A 504 -23.44 18.92 -25.64
N GLU A 505 -24.44 18.41 -26.35
CA GLU A 505 -25.81 18.92 -26.36
C GLU A 505 -26.45 18.79 -24.99
N ARG A 506 -26.16 17.70 -24.26
CA ARG A 506 -26.73 17.41 -22.92
C ARG A 506 -25.95 18.08 -21.78
N LEU A 507 -24.78 18.66 -22.04
CA LEU A 507 -23.94 19.24 -21.00
C LEU A 507 -24.41 20.65 -20.58
N VAL A 508 -24.68 20.83 -19.29
CA VAL A 508 -25.01 22.12 -18.67
C VAL A 508 -24.00 22.46 -17.59
N TYR A 509 -23.22 23.51 -17.81
CA TYR A 509 -22.20 23.96 -16.86
C TYR A 509 -22.81 24.86 -15.78
N LEU A 510 -22.77 24.42 -14.51
CA LEU A 510 -23.24 25.20 -13.38
C LEU A 510 -22.17 26.20 -12.94
N THR A 511 -22.44 27.49 -13.12
CA THR A 511 -21.51 28.58 -12.74
C THR A 511 -22.27 29.73 -12.09
N PRO A 512 -21.80 30.28 -10.95
CA PRO A 512 -22.53 31.32 -10.23
C PRO A 512 -22.58 32.67 -10.98
N HIS A 513 -21.66 32.89 -11.93
CA HIS A 513 -21.51 34.18 -12.62
C HIS A 513 -22.32 34.31 -13.91
N CYS A 514 -23.11 33.30 -14.31
CA CYS A 514 -23.94 33.43 -15.51
C CYS A 514 -25.23 34.22 -15.25
N ARG A 515 -25.82 34.75 -16.33
CA ARG A 515 -27.09 35.50 -16.25
C ARG A 515 -28.30 34.57 -16.18
N ASN A 516 -28.22 33.40 -16.83
CA ASN A 516 -29.33 32.46 -16.96
C ASN A 516 -29.52 31.68 -15.66
N GLU A 517 -30.72 31.80 -15.07
CA GLU A 517 -31.12 31.05 -13.88
C GLU A 517 -31.79 29.73 -14.25
N MET A 518 -31.46 28.68 -13.51
CA MET A 518 -32.13 27.39 -13.64
C MET A 518 -33.49 27.44 -12.94
N THR A 519 -34.57 27.34 -13.71
CA THR A 519 -35.94 27.36 -13.19
C THR A 519 -36.43 25.98 -12.80
N SER A 520 -36.13 24.96 -13.60
CA SER A 520 -36.49 23.57 -13.37
C SER A 520 -35.27 22.67 -13.54
N TYR A 521 -35.26 21.56 -12.81
CA TYR A 521 -34.25 20.49 -12.96
C TYR A 521 -34.71 19.54 -14.08
N ASP A 522 -33.80 19.22 -15.00
CA ASP A 522 -34.05 18.28 -16.10
C ASP A 522 -33.20 17.01 -15.89
N PRO A 523 -33.82 15.82 -15.71
CA PRO A 523 -33.08 14.57 -15.55
C PRO A 523 -32.27 14.14 -16.78
N ASP A 524 -32.61 14.64 -17.97
CA ASP A 524 -31.92 14.30 -19.21
C ASP A 524 -30.64 15.12 -19.41
N ASP A 525 -30.49 16.24 -18.72
CA ASP A 525 -29.30 17.09 -18.78
C ASP A 525 -28.20 16.61 -17.82
N ILE A 526 -26.95 16.71 -18.28
CA ILE A 526 -25.76 16.35 -17.52
C ILE A 526 -25.15 17.63 -16.96
N TYR A 527 -25.32 17.82 -15.65
CA TYR A 527 -24.83 19.00 -14.96
C TYR A 527 -23.35 18.86 -14.61
N ILE A 528 -22.56 19.89 -14.94
CA ILE A 528 -21.14 19.98 -14.63
C ILE A 528 -20.92 20.94 -13.46
N ILE A 529 -20.20 20.49 -12.44
CA ILE A 529 -19.78 21.30 -11.28
C ILE A 529 -18.26 21.42 -11.29
N GLY A 530 -17.73 22.64 -11.22
CA GLY A 530 -16.30 22.87 -11.12
C GLY A 530 -15.75 22.52 -9.74
N ALA A 531 -14.73 21.65 -9.66
CA ALA A 531 -14.03 21.34 -8.43
C ALA A 531 -12.97 22.40 -8.11
N MET A 532 -13.41 23.50 -7.50
CA MET A 532 -12.52 24.58 -7.07
C MET A 532 -12.92 25.15 -5.71
N VAL A 533 -11.95 25.72 -4.99
CA VAL A 533 -12.16 26.44 -3.72
C VAL A 533 -11.57 27.84 -3.84
N ASP A 534 -12.45 28.84 -3.91
CA ASP A 534 -12.19 30.23 -4.31
C ASP A 534 -12.10 31.18 -3.11
N LYS A 535 -11.31 30.83 -2.10
CA LYS A 535 -11.20 31.66 -0.87
C LYS A 535 -10.38 32.94 -1.06
N ARG A 536 -9.35 32.89 -1.93
CA ARG A 536 -8.45 34.02 -2.17
C ARG A 536 -8.64 34.65 -3.53
N ASN A 537 -8.78 33.82 -4.57
CA ASN A 537 -9.07 34.28 -5.91
C ASN A 537 -10.57 34.12 -6.17
N THR A 538 -11.22 35.21 -6.60
CA THR A 538 -12.66 35.26 -6.93
C THR A 538 -12.91 35.45 -8.43
N ASP A 539 -11.88 35.25 -9.25
CA ASP A 539 -11.99 35.31 -10.70
C ASP A 539 -13.02 34.30 -11.24
N PRO A 540 -13.85 34.67 -12.23
CA PRO A 540 -14.92 33.83 -12.77
C PRO A 540 -14.39 32.75 -13.74
N LEU A 541 -13.48 31.90 -13.26
CA LEU A 541 -12.78 30.88 -14.05
C LEU A 541 -13.72 29.87 -14.71
N SER A 542 -14.75 29.42 -13.98
CA SER A 542 -15.76 28.48 -14.48
C SER A 542 -16.58 29.05 -15.64
N LEU A 543 -16.95 30.33 -15.55
CA LEU A 543 -17.68 31.03 -16.61
C LEU A 543 -16.80 31.19 -17.86
N ALA A 544 -15.54 31.59 -17.69
CA ALA A 544 -14.60 31.73 -18.79
C ALA A 544 -14.37 30.39 -19.51
N LYS A 545 -14.23 29.30 -18.76
CA LYS A 545 -14.06 27.95 -19.31
C LYS A 545 -15.30 27.50 -20.07
N ALA A 546 -16.49 27.64 -19.50
CA ALA A 546 -17.74 27.24 -20.15
C ALA A 546 -18.04 28.03 -21.43
N LYS A 547 -17.74 29.34 -21.45
CA LYS A 547 -17.82 30.18 -22.68
C LYS A 547 -16.87 29.70 -23.76
N ARG A 548 -15.60 29.43 -23.41
CA ARG A 548 -14.59 28.93 -24.35
C ARG A 548 -14.99 27.59 -24.96
N GLN A 549 -15.61 26.72 -24.18
CA GLN A 549 -16.10 25.41 -24.62
C GLN A 549 -17.46 25.49 -25.35
N LYS A 550 -18.11 26.66 -25.37
CA LYS A 550 -19.45 26.89 -25.94
C LYS A 550 -20.49 25.91 -25.38
N LEU A 551 -20.53 25.78 -24.05
CA LEU A 551 -21.50 24.93 -23.34
C LEU A 551 -22.73 25.74 -22.91
N ARG A 552 -23.86 25.06 -22.71
CA ARG A 552 -25.01 25.65 -22.01
C ARG A 552 -24.59 25.94 -20.56
N MET A 553 -25.01 27.09 -20.03
CA MET A 553 -24.63 27.54 -18.69
C MET A 553 -25.87 27.93 -17.90
N ALA A 554 -25.91 27.57 -16.63
CA ALA A 554 -26.97 27.95 -15.71
C ALA A 554 -26.43 28.23 -14.30
N LYS A 555 -27.13 29.09 -13.56
CA LYS A 555 -26.88 29.32 -12.12
C LYS A 555 -28.10 28.90 -11.31
N LEU A 556 -27.86 28.51 -10.06
CA LEU A 556 -28.96 28.26 -9.12
C LEU A 556 -29.72 29.57 -8.82
N PRO A 557 -31.05 29.54 -8.68
CA PRO A 557 -31.90 30.70 -8.38
C PRO A 557 -31.80 31.14 -6.90
N LEU A 558 -30.59 31.22 -6.35
CA LEU A 558 -30.35 31.44 -4.92
C LEU A 558 -30.99 32.75 -4.41
N ASP A 559 -30.84 33.82 -5.20
CA ASP A 559 -31.35 35.14 -4.83
C ASP A 559 -32.87 35.19 -4.82
N LYS A 560 -33.59 34.26 -5.49
CA LYS A 560 -35.06 34.21 -5.47
C LYS A 560 -35.61 33.68 -4.15
N TYR A 561 -34.91 32.74 -3.52
CA TYR A 561 -35.43 32.00 -2.36
C TYR A 561 -34.70 32.31 -1.04
N LEU A 562 -33.48 32.88 -1.09
CA LEU A 562 -32.65 33.09 0.10
C LEU A 562 -32.29 34.57 0.28
N GLN A 563 -32.40 35.06 1.53
CA GLN A 563 -31.85 36.35 1.95
C GLN A 563 -30.46 36.16 2.56
N TRP A 564 -29.44 36.72 1.90
CA TRP A 564 -28.06 36.60 2.35
C TRP A 564 -27.74 37.58 3.46
N GLY A 565 -27.03 37.10 4.50
CA GLY A 565 -26.59 37.94 5.59
C GLY A 565 -25.48 38.92 5.21
N SER A 566 -25.48 40.07 5.85
CA SER A 566 -24.44 41.10 5.69
C SER A 566 -23.03 40.53 5.95
N GLY A 567 -22.25 40.33 4.87
CA GLY A 567 -20.89 39.78 4.93
C GLY A 567 -20.75 38.28 4.58
N SER A 568 -21.84 37.59 4.25
CA SER A 568 -21.76 36.20 3.79
C SER A 568 -21.64 36.10 2.27
N GLY A 569 -20.58 35.46 1.78
CA GLY A 569 -20.39 35.21 0.35
C GLY A 569 -21.38 34.18 -0.19
N LYS A 570 -21.86 34.41 -1.43
CA LYS A 570 -22.78 33.54 -2.18
C LYS A 570 -22.16 32.24 -2.71
N SER A 571 -20.92 31.93 -2.37
CA SER A 571 -20.26 30.70 -2.81
C SER A 571 -20.77 29.49 -2.04
N LEU A 572 -21.06 28.39 -2.73
CA LEU A 572 -21.48 27.12 -2.13
C LEU A 572 -20.36 26.10 -2.31
N THR A 573 -20.22 25.19 -1.35
CA THR A 573 -19.22 24.12 -1.47
C THR A 573 -19.68 23.04 -2.45
N ILE A 574 -18.74 22.26 -3.00
CA ILE A 574 -19.04 21.24 -4.01
C ILE A 574 -20.04 20.21 -3.48
N ASN A 575 -19.88 19.80 -2.22
CA ASN A 575 -20.79 18.85 -1.57
C ASN A 575 -22.20 19.45 -1.37
N GLN A 576 -22.31 20.73 -1.00
CA GLN A 576 -23.60 21.42 -0.90
C GLN A 576 -24.33 21.46 -2.24
N MET A 577 -23.61 21.67 -3.34
CA MET A 577 -24.19 21.66 -4.68
C MET A 577 -24.81 20.29 -5.00
N ILE A 578 -24.10 19.19 -4.73
CA ILE A 578 -24.64 17.84 -4.94
C ILE A 578 -25.82 17.55 -4.03
N SER A 579 -25.76 17.92 -2.75
CA SER A 579 -26.87 17.76 -1.83
C SER A 579 -28.13 18.51 -2.32
N ILE A 580 -27.98 19.74 -2.82
CA ILE A 580 -29.09 20.52 -3.40
C ILE A 580 -29.67 19.80 -4.63
N LEU A 581 -28.83 19.33 -5.55
CA LEU A 581 -29.29 18.61 -6.73
C LEU A 581 -29.96 17.28 -6.39
N LEU A 582 -29.52 16.58 -5.33
CA LEU A 582 -30.13 15.33 -4.87
C LEU A 582 -31.55 15.55 -4.37
N VAL A 583 -31.80 16.63 -3.63
CA VAL A 583 -33.15 16.99 -3.19
C VAL A 583 -34.00 17.40 -4.40
N LEU A 584 -33.46 18.21 -5.31
CA LEU A 584 -34.18 18.61 -6.54
C LEU A 584 -34.55 17.42 -7.41
N LYS A 585 -33.69 16.41 -7.52
CA LYS A 585 -33.98 15.17 -8.25
C LYS A 585 -35.22 14.46 -7.71
N GLY A 586 -35.37 14.44 -6.38
CA GLY A 586 -36.49 13.75 -5.72
C GLY A 586 -37.78 14.56 -5.66
N THR A 587 -37.69 15.87 -5.38
CA THR A 587 -38.87 16.69 -5.04
C THR A 587 -39.20 17.76 -6.08
N SER A 588 -38.28 18.05 -7.00
CA SER A 588 -38.36 19.17 -7.96
C SER A 588 -38.69 20.53 -7.32
N ASN A 589 -38.51 20.67 -6.00
CA ASN A 589 -38.88 21.86 -5.25
C ASN A 589 -37.63 22.59 -4.73
N TRP A 590 -37.46 23.84 -5.18
CA TRP A 590 -36.36 24.71 -4.79
C TRP A 590 -36.38 25.12 -3.31
N GLU A 591 -37.56 25.26 -2.71
CA GLU A 591 -37.67 25.66 -1.30
C GLU A 591 -37.12 24.59 -0.37
N GLU A 592 -37.35 23.31 -0.69
CA GLU A 592 -36.81 22.21 0.08
C GLU A 592 -35.31 22.02 -0.16
N ALA A 593 -34.88 22.11 -1.42
CA ALA A 593 -33.47 21.93 -1.76
C ALA A 593 -32.57 22.99 -1.13
N LEU A 594 -33.04 24.25 -1.06
CA LEU A 594 -32.25 25.36 -0.53
C LEU A 594 -32.18 25.41 1.01
N LYS A 595 -32.94 24.58 1.73
CA LYS A 595 -32.78 24.39 3.19
C LYS A 595 -31.41 23.81 3.58
N ILE A 596 -30.71 23.18 2.63
CA ILE A 596 -29.35 22.64 2.82
C ILE A 596 -28.32 23.75 3.05
N VAL A 597 -28.59 24.97 2.57
CA VAL A 597 -27.66 26.10 2.73
C VAL A 597 -27.52 26.43 4.24
N PRO A 598 -26.28 26.55 4.77
CA PRO A 598 -26.08 26.75 6.20
C PRO A 598 -26.74 28.03 6.72
N ARG A 599 -27.49 27.93 7.82
CA ARG A 599 -28.19 29.06 8.47
C ARG A 599 -27.30 30.27 8.74
N ARG A 600 -26.03 30.06 9.08
CA ARG A 600 -25.04 31.15 9.29
C ARG A 600 -24.84 32.08 8.09
N LYS A 601 -25.26 31.67 6.89
CA LYS A 601 -25.14 32.47 5.66
C LYS A 601 -26.40 33.30 5.36
N ILE A 602 -27.51 32.98 6.04
CA ILE A 602 -28.85 33.46 5.73
C ILE A 602 -29.30 34.36 6.88
N GLU A 603 -29.94 35.48 6.57
CA GLU A 603 -30.65 36.31 7.55
C GLU A 603 -32.05 35.73 7.80
N ALA A 604 -32.55 35.83 9.03
CA ALA A 604 -33.94 35.45 9.32
C ALA A 604 -34.87 36.34 8.48
N ILE A 605 -35.86 35.73 7.83
CA ILE A 605 -36.82 36.45 7.01
C ILE A 605 -37.77 37.20 7.96
N GLU A 606 -37.59 38.51 8.07
CA GLU A 606 -38.65 39.44 8.50
C GLU A 606 -39.74 39.45 7.41
N SER A 607 -40.97 39.81 7.77
CA SER A 607 -42.21 39.60 6.99
C SER A 607 -42.08 39.63 5.46
N ASN A 608 -42.80 38.74 4.76
CA ASN A 608 -42.70 38.55 3.30
C ASN A 608 -42.92 39.86 2.50
N GLU A 609 -43.64 40.83 3.04
CA GLU A 609 -43.92 42.15 2.45
C GLU A 609 -42.71 43.09 2.51
N GLU A 610 -42.00 43.17 3.64
CA GLU A 610 -40.79 43.99 3.80
C GLU A 610 -39.64 43.50 2.92
N TRP A 611 -39.55 42.18 2.73
CA TRP A 611 -38.56 41.56 1.83
C TRP A 611 -38.79 41.94 0.37
N ILE A 612 -40.04 41.91 -0.10
CA ILE A 612 -40.40 42.33 -1.47
C ILE A 612 -40.12 43.82 -1.67
N GLU A 613 -40.47 44.68 -0.70
CA GLU A 613 -40.17 46.12 -0.77
C GLU A 613 -38.66 46.40 -0.82
N LYS A 614 -37.87 45.77 0.05
CA LYS A 614 -36.40 45.94 0.11
C LYS A 614 -35.73 45.50 -1.20
N ARG A 615 -36.27 44.46 -1.84
CA ARG A 615 -35.82 43.96 -3.15
C ARG A 615 -36.21 44.88 -4.32
N LEU A 616 -37.41 45.45 -4.31
CA LEU A 616 -37.82 46.44 -5.31
C LEU A 616 -36.98 47.72 -5.21
N ARG A 617 -36.59 48.13 -3.99
CA ARG A 617 -35.67 49.26 -3.77
C ARG A 617 -34.26 48.96 -4.30
N SER A 618 -33.73 47.75 -4.10
CA SER A 618 -32.39 47.38 -4.60
C SER A 618 -32.33 47.19 -6.12
N LEU A 619 -33.40 46.70 -6.76
CA LEU A 619 -33.50 46.58 -8.23
C LEU A 619 -33.58 47.94 -8.94
N LYS A 620 -34.17 48.96 -8.31
CA LYS A 620 -34.22 50.34 -8.86
C LYS A 620 -32.86 51.06 -8.84
N TYR A 621 -31.88 50.56 -8.09
CA TYR A 621 -30.57 51.18 -7.89
C TYR A 621 -29.41 50.53 -8.68
N SER A 622 -29.70 49.65 -9.64
CA SER A 622 -28.66 49.10 -10.51
C SER A 622 -28.42 50.05 -11.70
N PRO A 623 -27.24 50.69 -11.84
CA PRO A 623 -26.95 51.52 -13.01
C PRO A 623 -26.96 50.63 -14.26
N ARG A 624 -27.73 51.02 -15.28
CA ARG A 624 -27.55 50.47 -16.62
C ARG A 624 -26.13 50.81 -17.10
N SER A 625 -25.27 49.81 -17.19
CA SER A 625 -24.03 49.82 -17.97
C SER A 625 -23.71 48.41 -18.44
#